data_AF-A0A3A8L1M0-F1
#
_entry.id   AF-A0A3A8L1M0-F1
#
_cell.length_a   1.000
_cell.length_b   1.000
_cell.length_c   1.000
_cell.angle_alpha   90.00
_cell.angle_beta   90.00
_cell.angle_gamma   90.00
#
_symmetry.space_group_name_H-M   'P 1'
#
loop_
_entity.id
_entity.type
_entity.pdbx_description
1 polymer ?
#
loop_
_entity_poly.entity_id
_entity_poly.type
_entity_poly.pdbx_seq_one_letter_code
_entity_poly.pdbx_strand_id
1 'polypeptide(L)'
;MMSMAMDAASGMSPARRARITREAKTALLGSAVNAGSPESAWVPGVEDLGDAFRAPVRARTPVLLISGTLDGRTPVDNAEALRPGLPRSVHLVLEGAGHDGLFQGDPRILERIRAFFRGDRLRDERLQLPDPEAPRPPPK
;
A
#
# COMPACT_ATOMS: atom_id res chain seq x y z
N MET A 1 -13.73 12.55 13.76
CA MET A 1 -14.90 12.27 12.90
C MET A 1 -14.57 12.34 11.41
N MET A 2 -13.88 13.38 10.93
CA MET A 2 -13.61 13.56 9.49
C MET A 2 -12.88 12.38 8.82
N SER A 3 -11.79 11.86 9.40
CA SER A 3 -11.05 10.73 8.82
C SER A 3 -11.94 9.51 8.59
N MET A 4 -12.70 9.10 9.61
CA MET A 4 -13.61 7.96 9.52
C MET A 4 -14.65 8.14 8.39
N ALA A 5 -15.20 9.34 8.24
CA ALA A 5 -16.16 9.63 7.17
C ALA A 5 -15.52 9.51 5.78
N MET A 6 -14.30 10.01 5.60
CA MET A 6 -13.56 9.90 4.34
C MET A 6 -13.18 8.46 4.03
N ASP A 7 -12.71 7.70 5.01
CA ASP A 7 -12.39 6.28 4.88
C ASP A 7 -13.63 5.46 4.52
N ALA A 8 -14.77 5.74 5.17
CA ALA A 8 -16.05 5.11 4.88
C ALA A 8 -16.56 5.41 3.46
N ALA A 9 -16.44 6.66 2.99
CA ALA A 9 -16.89 7.09 1.68
C ALA A 9 -16.04 6.50 0.55
N SER A 10 -14.71 6.54 0.73
CA SER A 10 -13.70 6.12 -0.27
C SER A 10 -13.35 4.63 -0.22
N GLY A 11 -13.86 3.90 0.77
CA GLY A 11 -13.46 2.54 1.18
C GLY A 11 -13.63 1.45 0.11
N MET A 12 -13.74 0.19 0.46
CA MET A 12 -13.79 -0.89 -0.55
C MET A 12 -15.13 -0.96 -1.33
N SER A 13 -15.08 -1.34 -2.61
CA SER A 13 -16.30 -1.59 -3.40
C SER A 13 -17.07 -2.83 -2.90
N PRO A 14 -18.38 -2.95 -3.21
CA PRO A 14 -19.18 -4.12 -2.84
C PRO A 14 -18.59 -5.45 -3.35
N ALA A 15 -18.04 -5.45 -4.55
CA ALA A 15 -17.38 -6.63 -5.13
C ALA A 15 -16.11 -7.02 -4.37
N ARG A 16 -15.29 -6.03 -3.97
CA ARG A 16 -14.07 -6.26 -3.17
C ARG A 16 -14.42 -6.83 -1.80
N ARG A 17 -15.44 -6.27 -1.14
CA ARG A 17 -15.97 -6.78 0.12
C ARG A 17 -16.42 -8.23 0.02
N ALA A 18 -17.25 -8.54 -0.98
CA ALA A 18 -17.74 -9.91 -1.18
C ALA A 18 -16.58 -10.90 -1.39
N ARG A 19 -15.51 -10.46 -2.06
CA ARG A 19 -14.27 -11.24 -2.20
C ARG A 19 -13.58 -11.44 -0.85
N ILE A 20 -13.36 -10.39 -0.07
CA ILE A 20 -12.75 -10.47 1.27
C ILE A 20 -13.53 -11.43 2.17
N THR A 21 -14.87 -11.33 2.21
CA THR A 21 -15.71 -12.23 3.02
C THR A 21 -15.59 -13.69 2.61
N ARG A 22 -15.43 -13.98 1.31
CA ARG A 22 -15.20 -15.36 0.85
C ARG A 22 -13.81 -15.86 1.22
N GLU A 23 -12.78 -15.08 0.93
CA GLU A 23 -11.37 -15.47 1.14
C GLU A 23 -11.04 -15.60 2.64
N ALA A 24 -11.67 -14.78 3.50
CA ALA A 24 -11.51 -14.85 4.95
C ALA A 24 -11.94 -16.20 5.57
N LYS A 25 -12.76 -17.01 4.88
CA LYS A 25 -13.18 -18.33 5.38
C LYS A 25 -12.05 -19.37 5.34
N THR A 26 -11.05 -19.15 4.49
CA THR A 26 -9.95 -20.11 4.26
C THR A 26 -8.58 -19.50 4.49
N ALA A 27 -8.47 -18.17 4.64
CA ALA A 27 -7.23 -17.49 4.96
C ALA A 27 -6.75 -17.83 6.38
N LEU A 28 -5.44 -18.03 6.55
CA LEU A 28 -4.82 -18.35 7.84
C LEU A 28 -5.18 -17.36 8.96
N LEU A 29 -5.26 -16.07 8.63
CA LEU A 29 -5.57 -14.99 9.57
C LEU A 29 -7.02 -14.47 9.44
N GLY A 30 -7.86 -15.18 8.67
CA GLY A 30 -9.22 -14.74 8.38
C GLY A 30 -9.29 -13.32 7.82
N SER A 31 -10.13 -12.48 8.43
CA SER A 31 -10.29 -11.06 8.07
C SER A 31 -9.51 -10.10 8.98
N ALA A 32 -8.53 -10.57 9.76
CA ALA A 32 -7.86 -9.76 10.79
C ALA A 32 -7.29 -8.43 10.26
N VAL A 33 -6.69 -8.44 9.06
CA VAL A 33 -6.12 -7.23 8.42
C VAL A 33 -7.18 -6.25 7.90
N ASN A 34 -8.42 -6.70 7.70
CA ASN A 34 -9.55 -5.88 7.24
C ASN A 34 -10.54 -5.56 8.38
N ALA A 35 -10.25 -5.99 9.62
CA ALA A 35 -11.15 -5.83 10.74
C ALA A 35 -11.33 -4.35 11.08
N GLY A 36 -12.58 -3.89 11.20
CA GLY A 36 -12.91 -2.52 11.59
C GLY A 36 -12.72 -1.46 10.51
N SER A 37 -12.48 -1.84 9.24
CA SER A 37 -12.55 -0.88 8.13
C SER A 37 -13.95 -0.25 8.07
N PRO A 38 -14.07 1.09 8.19
CA PRO A 38 -15.37 1.74 8.24
C PRO A 38 -16.09 1.66 6.90
N GLU A 39 -17.40 1.62 6.96
CA GLU A 39 -18.27 1.52 5.80
C GLU A 39 -19.20 2.71 5.75
N SER A 40 -19.49 3.21 4.55
CA SER A 40 -20.43 4.34 4.37
C SER A 40 -21.77 4.08 5.09
N ALA A 41 -22.30 2.87 5.01
CA ALA A 41 -23.54 2.46 5.69
C ALA A 41 -23.50 2.57 7.23
N TRP A 42 -22.32 2.65 7.85
CA TRP A 42 -22.17 2.76 9.30
C TRP A 42 -22.05 4.22 9.77
N VAL A 43 -21.80 5.17 8.86
CA VAL A 43 -21.53 6.57 9.20
C VAL A 43 -22.70 7.44 8.70
N PRO A 44 -23.51 8.01 9.60
CA PRO A 44 -24.64 8.85 9.21
C PRO A 44 -24.23 10.00 8.28
N GLY A 45 -24.95 10.14 7.16
CA GLY A 45 -24.69 11.20 6.18
C GLY A 45 -23.50 10.96 5.26
N VAL A 46 -22.90 9.77 5.28
CA VAL A 46 -21.82 9.39 4.35
C VAL A 46 -22.33 8.43 3.30
N GLU A 47 -22.06 8.76 2.04
CA GLU A 47 -22.36 7.92 0.89
C GLU A 47 -21.08 7.27 0.36
N ASP A 48 -21.22 6.12 -0.30
CA ASP A 48 -20.14 5.50 -1.05
C ASP A 48 -19.83 6.35 -2.29
N LEU A 49 -18.56 6.74 -2.48
CA LEU A 49 -18.10 7.53 -3.64
C LEU A 49 -18.18 6.77 -4.99
N GLY A 50 -18.50 5.48 -4.96
CA GLY A 50 -18.75 4.66 -6.15
C GLY A 50 -17.50 4.20 -6.90
N ASP A 51 -17.69 3.30 -7.87
CA ASP A 51 -16.58 2.67 -8.61
C ASP A 51 -15.77 3.68 -9.42
N ALA A 52 -16.39 4.78 -9.88
CA ALA A 52 -15.71 5.83 -10.61
C ALA A 52 -14.60 6.51 -9.78
N PHE A 53 -14.83 6.72 -8.48
CA PHE A 53 -13.81 7.27 -7.58
C PHE A 53 -12.61 6.31 -7.43
N ARG A 54 -12.87 5.01 -7.47
CA ARG A 54 -11.87 3.94 -7.34
C ARG A 54 -11.25 3.52 -8.66
N ALA A 55 -11.57 4.23 -9.74
CA ALA A 55 -11.03 3.93 -11.06
C ALA A 55 -9.48 4.05 -11.04
N PRO A 56 -8.77 3.28 -11.88
CA PRO A 56 -7.31 3.34 -11.94
C PRO A 56 -6.80 4.76 -12.18
N VAL A 57 -5.80 5.17 -11.39
CA VAL A 57 -5.11 6.45 -11.55
C VAL A 57 -4.35 6.46 -12.88
N ARG A 58 -4.41 7.58 -13.60
CA ARG A 58 -3.71 7.76 -14.87
C ARG A 58 -2.78 8.98 -14.82
N ALA A 59 -1.52 8.79 -15.18
CA ALA A 59 -0.56 9.88 -15.26
C ALA A 59 0.52 9.60 -16.31
N ARG A 60 1.00 10.64 -16.99
CA ARG A 60 2.14 10.57 -17.92
C ARG A 60 3.43 11.14 -17.34
N THR A 61 3.38 11.66 -16.12
CA THR A 61 4.57 12.06 -15.37
C THR A 61 5.31 10.80 -14.90
N PRO A 62 6.64 10.85 -14.72
CA PRO A 62 7.36 9.79 -14.02
C PRO A 62 6.75 9.55 -12.64
N VAL A 63 6.66 8.28 -12.23
CA VAL A 63 6.17 7.88 -10.90
C VAL A 63 7.14 6.87 -10.30
N LEU A 64 7.50 7.04 -9.04
CA LEU A 64 8.22 6.03 -8.27
C LEU A 64 7.22 5.31 -7.38
N LEU A 65 7.02 4.02 -7.63
CA LEU A 65 6.28 3.11 -6.76
C LEU A 65 7.27 2.47 -5.80
N ILE A 66 6.92 2.41 -4.52
CA ILE A 66 7.74 1.76 -3.50
C ILE A 66 6.81 0.84 -2.70
N SER A 67 7.17 -0.43 -2.59
CA SER A 67 6.39 -1.41 -1.82
C SER A 67 7.31 -2.34 -1.03
N GLY A 68 6.79 -2.89 0.06
CA GLY A 68 7.47 -3.89 0.87
C GLY A 68 6.87 -5.28 0.68
N THR A 69 7.70 -6.32 0.64
CA THR A 69 7.19 -7.70 0.45
C THR A 69 6.48 -8.28 1.67
N LEU A 70 6.61 -7.66 2.84
CA LEU A 70 5.87 -8.00 4.06
C LEU A 70 4.78 -6.96 4.40
N ASP A 71 4.48 -6.02 3.49
CA ASP A 71 3.39 -5.06 3.67
C ASP A 71 2.02 -5.71 3.39
N GLY A 72 1.31 -6.08 4.46
CA GLY A 72 -0.05 -6.62 4.37
C GLY A 72 -1.16 -5.58 4.17
N ARG A 73 -0.87 -4.27 4.27
CA ARG A 73 -1.84 -3.18 4.08
C ARG A 73 -1.87 -2.71 2.64
N THR A 74 -0.70 -2.53 2.04
CA THR A 74 -0.50 -2.11 0.65
C THR A 74 0.51 -3.02 -0.05
N PRO A 75 0.14 -4.30 -0.32
CA PRO A 75 1.05 -5.28 -0.89
C PRO A 75 1.57 -4.87 -2.28
N VAL A 76 2.68 -5.48 -2.69
CA VAL A 76 3.33 -5.28 -4.00
C VAL A 76 2.34 -5.29 -5.17
N ASP A 77 1.37 -6.21 -5.14
CA ASP A 77 0.36 -6.36 -6.18
C ASP A 77 -0.54 -5.11 -6.34
N ASN A 78 -0.72 -4.31 -5.30
CA ASN A 78 -1.44 -3.03 -5.41
C ASN A 78 -0.67 -2.05 -6.28
N ALA A 79 0.65 -1.97 -6.13
CA ALA A 79 1.49 -1.12 -6.97
C ALA A 79 1.52 -1.63 -8.42
N GLU A 80 1.59 -2.94 -8.62
CA GLU A 80 1.51 -3.56 -9.95
C GLU A 80 0.17 -3.27 -10.64
N ALA A 81 -0.95 -3.29 -9.90
CA ALA A 81 -2.26 -2.94 -10.43
C ALA A 81 -2.39 -1.49 -10.92
N LEU A 82 -1.52 -0.58 -10.46
CA LEU A 82 -1.49 0.82 -10.92
C LEU A 82 -0.71 1.00 -12.22
N ARG A 83 0.23 0.11 -12.54
CA ARG A 83 1.16 0.26 -13.67
C ARG A 83 0.49 0.49 -15.03
N PRO A 84 -0.64 -0.15 -15.38
CA PRO A 84 -1.30 0.12 -16.65
C PRO A 84 -1.71 1.60 -16.84
N GLY A 85 -2.03 2.31 -15.76
CA GLY A 85 -2.33 3.74 -15.79
C GLY A 85 -1.11 4.66 -15.67
N LEU A 86 0.05 4.09 -15.32
CA LEU A 86 1.29 4.80 -15.02
C LEU A 86 2.43 4.30 -15.92
N PRO A 87 2.38 4.51 -17.26
CA PRO A 87 3.32 3.90 -18.20
C PRO A 87 4.79 4.34 -18.03
N ARG A 88 5.06 5.36 -17.22
CA ARG A 88 6.41 5.82 -16.86
C ARG A 88 6.74 5.54 -15.39
N SER A 89 6.05 4.60 -14.76
CA SER A 89 6.35 4.16 -13.41
C SER A 89 7.63 3.33 -13.36
N VAL A 90 8.40 3.52 -12.30
CA VAL A 90 9.45 2.60 -11.86
C VAL A 90 9.03 2.02 -10.52
N HIS A 91 9.25 0.72 -10.31
CA HIS A 91 8.90 0.05 -9.06
C HIS A 91 10.16 -0.39 -8.30
N LEU A 92 10.35 0.18 -7.11
CA LEU A 92 11.32 -0.27 -6.12
C LEU A 92 10.61 -1.19 -5.11
N VAL A 93 10.91 -2.48 -5.17
CA VAL A 93 10.37 -3.48 -4.23
C VAL A 93 11.40 -3.71 -3.14
N LEU A 94 11.01 -3.54 -1.89
CA LEU A 94 11.87 -3.72 -0.72
C LEU A 94 11.61 -5.09 -0.10
N GLU A 95 12.61 -5.97 -0.17
CA GLU A 95 12.47 -7.32 0.39
C GLU A 95 12.53 -7.27 1.92
N GLY A 96 11.58 -7.93 2.57
CA GLY A 96 11.51 -7.99 4.04
C GLY A 96 10.92 -6.73 4.69
N ALA A 97 10.51 -5.73 3.91
CA ALA A 97 9.93 -4.51 4.45
C ALA A 97 8.42 -4.67 4.70
N GLY A 98 7.96 -4.20 5.87
CA GLY A 98 6.55 -4.01 6.19
C GLY A 98 6.05 -2.61 5.82
N HIS A 99 4.82 -2.28 6.21
CA HIS A 99 4.21 -0.97 5.92
C HIS A 99 4.90 0.19 6.66
N ASP A 100 5.14 0.00 7.96
CA ASP A 100 5.68 1.04 8.83
C ASP A 100 7.21 1.05 8.74
N GLY A 101 7.81 2.24 8.68
CA GLY A 101 9.27 2.40 8.59
C GLY A 101 9.86 2.12 7.20
N LEU A 102 9.02 1.89 6.18
CA LEU A 102 9.41 1.57 4.79
C LEU A 102 10.54 2.47 4.26
N PHE A 103 10.49 3.78 4.52
CA PHE A 103 11.46 4.76 4.00
C PHE A 103 12.71 4.96 4.88
N GLN A 104 12.72 4.40 6.09
CA GLN A 104 13.72 4.69 7.13
C GLN A 104 14.67 3.52 7.37
N GLY A 105 14.34 2.32 6.87
CA GLY A 105 15.09 1.09 7.15
C GLY A 105 16.44 0.96 6.46
N ASP A 106 16.70 1.73 5.38
CA ASP A 106 17.96 1.64 4.64
C ASP A 106 18.28 2.93 3.86
N PRO A 107 19.50 3.50 3.97
CA PRO A 107 19.88 4.73 3.26
C PRO A 107 19.77 4.62 1.74
N ARG A 108 19.91 3.42 1.17
CA ARG A 108 19.78 3.17 -0.26
C ARG A 108 18.40 3.57 -0.78
N ILE A 109 17.34 3.48 0.03
CA ILE A 109 15.98 3.88 -0.35
C ILE A 109 15.92 5.39 -0.60
N LEU A 110 16.47 6.17 0.32
CA LEU A 110 16.55 7.62 0.17
C LEU A 110 17.40 8.03 -1.04
N GLU A 111 18.45 7.27 -1.35
CA GLU A 111 19.24 7.49 -2.58
C GLU A 111 18.39 7.32 -3.85
N ARG A 112 17.55 6.28 -3.94
CA ARG A 112 16.64 6.08 -5.09
C ARG A 112 15.60 7.19 -5.17
N ILE A 113 15.04 7.60 -4.04
CA ILE A 113 14.09 8.73 -3.99
C ILE A 113 14.76 10.01 -4.50
N ARG A 114 15.99 10.32 -4.05
CA ARG A 114 16.76 11.48 -4.51
C ARG A 114 17.09 11.39 -6.00
N ALA A 115 17.48 10.22 -6.49
CA ALA A 115 17.76 9.99 -7.91
C ALA A 115 16.50 10.22 -8.76
N PHE A 116 15.35 9.72 -8.32
CA PHE A 116 14.07 9.96 -8.98
C PHE A 116 13.75 11.46 -9.07
N PHE A 117 13.91 12.22 -7.99
CA PHE A 117 13.66 13.66 -8.00
C PHE A 117 14.65 14.49 -8.83
N ARG A 118 15.89 14.00 -9.02
CA ARG A 118 16.84 14.60 -9.97
C ARG A 118 16.50 14.33 -11.44
N GLY A 119 15.56 13.42 -11.70
CA GLY A 119 15.23 12.97 -13.05
C GLY A 119 16.17 11.89 -13.58
N ASP A 120 16.94 11.23 -12.70
CA ASP A 120 17.82 10.14 -13.10
C ASP A 120 16.98 8.97 -13.65
N ARG A 121 17.53 8.27 -14.65
CA ARG A 121 16.84 7.13 -15.26
C ARG A 121 16.94 5.90 -14.36
N LEU A 122 15.93 5.70 -13.54
CA LEU A 122 15.77 4.49 -12.72
C LEU A 122 15.16 3.33 -13.53
N ARG A 123 15.34 2.12 -13.03
CA ARG A 123 14.72 0.88 -13.51
C ARG A 123 14.08 0.17 -12.32
N ASP A 124 13.17 -0.74 -12.63
CA ASP A 124 12.60 -1.62 -11.61
C ASP A 124 13.72 -2.34 -10.87
N GLU A 125 13.64 -2.35 -9.54
CA GLU A 125 14.69 -2.87 -8.67
C GLU A 125 14.03 -3.60 -7.50
N ARG A 126 14.61 -4.75 -7.13
CA ARG A 126 14.31 -5.42 -5.85
C ARG A 126 15.50 -5.19 -4.92
N LEU A 127 15.28 -4.48 -3.83
CA LEU A 127 16.30 -4.12 -2.86
C LEU A 127 16.17 -5.01 -1.62
N GLN A 128 17.16 -5.88 -1.40
CA GLN A 128 17.24 -6.66 -0.18
C GLN A 128 17.58 -5.75 1.00
N LEU A 129 16.67 -5.64 1.97
CA LEU A 129 16.94 -4.94 3.22
C LEU A 129 17.72 -5.85 4.18
N PRO A 130 18.50 -5.27 5.11
CA PRO A 130 19.07 -6.01 6.22
C PRO A 130 17.95 -6.69 7.02
N ASP A 131 18.25 -7.86 7.57
CA ASP A 131 17.35 -8.46 8.55
C ASP A 131 17.15 -7.46 9.72
N PRO A 132 15.93 -7.34 10.26
CA PRO A 132 15.73 -6.53 11.45
C PRO A 132 16.67 -7.02 12.55
N GLU A 133 17.45 -6.09 13.13
CA GLU A 133 18.23 -6.41 14.33
C GLU A 133 17.27 -6.99 15.38
N ALA A 134 17.68 -8.09 16.02
CA ALA A 134 16.91 -8.62 17.13
C ALA A 134 16.63 -7.49 18.14
N PRO A 135 15.39 -7.37 18.66
CA PRO A 135 15.07 -6.31 19.60
C PRO A 135 16.07 -6.35 20.75
N ARG A 136 16.76 -5.23 20.99
CA ARG A 136 17.67 -5.13 22.13
C ARG A 136 16.84 -5.34 23.40
N PRO A 137 17.31 -6.15 24.36
CA PRO A 137 16.62 -6.29 25.62
C PRO A 137 16.47 -4.90 26.27
N PRO A 138 15.36 -4.64 26.98
CA PRO A 138 15.19 -3.37 27.69
C PRO A 138 16.38 -3.16 28.64
N PRO A 139 16.79 -1.91 28.89
CA PRO A 139 17.81 -1.62 29.90
C PRO A 139 17.38 -2.21 31.25
N LYS A 140 18.35 -2.78 31.98
CA LYS A 140 18.15 -3.24 33.35
C LYS A 140 17.89 -2.08 34.30
#